data_AF-A0A150QF62-F1
#
_entry.id   AF-A0A150QF62-F1
#
_cell.length_a   1.000
_cell.length_b   1.000
_cell.length_c   1.000
_cell.angle_alpha   90.00
_cell.angle_beta   90.00
_cell.angle_gamma   90.00
#
_symmetry.space_group_name_H-M   'P 1'
#
loop_
_entity.id
_entity.type
_entity.pdbx_description
1 polymer ?
#
loop_
_entity_poly.entity_id
_entity_poly.type
_entity_poly.pdbx_seq_one_letter_code
_entity_poly.pdbx_strand_id
1 'polypeptide(L)'
;MVNDHLLKGAGLLPGALTGKLSDLAGLVVAPVLAAALVNARSTRARALAFAAVVAPFAAIKLSAAAAQLLVGLVGLAGIEWHIWQDPTDLAALVVLVPAWRLSARAAFSRDLSARRAEEGSRAAWALERAILGASAVACVATGTPRPDGYFTDAYLVNATPGVVDVRVRWVDASLDCSAVTSGDPTRMFGPSAFNLGITYRLDPQDTLPLNRAVARSAAGIFEETVPTSDGPCDVALLETDGMRPVVVWWSNLQSLEIPQNVKDNRDFWGDAEAAAGRVALEPDTVVVPGQVKKGELQTNVGPSVCAGAPQSSFQWAAPWPNLLAIGEITNVDALSDGCIELTMNYPSIDDGGGSGGPGGPGAGGTGAGVADVGGAGGEPAGGTSGTGGTGGEGGTGTGGTGGEGGTGTGGGGGDPGPAYPAQTHYLCIPLEDFPFSVGDKVEWRQGIDSRGDHVEISAFDSEKRLDVYRNVVDLQLAGLTASIEATGCEGDRLGCGAFVTDAAVAVQTGGATTLLGPGDALEGPDFRVRVGRAERVLAGRDACDAGYQTPNASADLLIAYE
;
A
#
# COMPACT_ATOMS: atom_id res chain seq x y z
N MET A 1 23.43 11.27 -27.49
CA MET A 1 22.54 11.87 -26.49
C MET A 1 21.07 11.93 -26.91
N VAL A 2 20.65 12.74 -27.89
CA VAL A 2 19.23 12.79 -28.33
C VAL A 2 18.69 11.40 -28.75
N ASN A 3 19.48 10.62 -29.49
CA ASN A 3 19.09 9.27 -29.90
C ASN A 3 18.83 8.32 -28.72
N ASP A 4 19.69 8.34 -27.71
CA ASP A 4 19.60 7.39 -26.58
C ASP A 4 18.55 7.77 -25.54
N HIS A 5 18.32 9.06 -25.30
CA HIS A 5 17.35 9.49 -24.27
C HIS A 5 15.99 9.86 -24.82
N LEU A 6 15.89 10.37 -26.05
CA LEU A 6 14.60 10.78 -26.63
C LEU A 6 14.05 9.74 -27.61
N LEU A 7 14.87 9.13 -28.46
CA LEU A 7 14.37 8.20 -29.49
C LEU A 7 14.22 6.75 -28.99
N LYS A 8 15.13 6.26 -28.14
CA LYS A 8 14.99 4.93 -27.54
C LYS A 8 13.88 4.86 -26.49
N GLY A 9 13.66 5.93 -25.71
CA GLY A 9 12.62 5.98 -24.68
C GLY A 9 11.20 6.26 -25.21
N ALA A 10 11.06 6.94 -26.35
CA ALA A 10 9.75 7.36 -26.87
C ALA A 10 9.02 6.29 -27.71
N GLY A 11 9.62 5.11 -27.94
CA GLY A 11 9.01 4.04 -28.74
C GLY A 11 8.77 4.36 -30.23
N LEU A 12 9.24 5.51 -30.72
CA LEU A 12 8.97 6.00 -32.08
C LEU A 12 9.74 5.26 -33.18
N LEU A 13 10.85 4.59 -32.84
CA LEU A 13 11.67 3.84 -33.79
C LEU A 13 12.02 2.45 -33.21
N PRO A 14 12.07 1.39 -34.03
CA PRO A 14 12.50 0.08 -33.58
C PRO A 14 13.90 0.14 -32.94
N GLY A 15 14.09 -0.54 -31.82
CA GLY A 15 15.38 -0.56 -31.10
C GLY A 15 16.57 -0.98 -31.98
N ALA A 16 16.33 -1.84 -32.97
CA ALA A 16 17.33 -2.24 -33.96
C ALA A 16 17.84 -1.06 -34.82
N LEU A 17 16.98 -0.07 -35.12
CA LEU A 17 17.35 1.09 -35.92
C LEU A 17 18.13 2.12 -35.08
N THR A 18 17.69 2.38 -33.86
CA THR A 18 18.33 3.36 -32.96
C THR A 18 19.71 2.89 -32.48
N GLY A 19 19.91 1.57 -32.31
CA GLY A 19 21.23 0.98 -32.05
C GLY A 19 22.23 1.27 -33.18
N LYS A 20 21.84 1.02 -34.44
CA LYS A 20 22.71 1.24 -35.61
C LYS A 20 23.05 2.69 -35.85
N LEU A 21 22.13 3.62 -35.57
CA LEU A 21 22.40 5.06 -35.63
C LEU A 21 23.47 5.49 -34.62
N SER A 22 23.52 4.84 -33.45
CA SER A 22 24.57 5.08 -32.46
C SER A 22 25.94 4.62 -32.95
N ASP A 23 26.02 3.44 -33.56
CA ASP A 23 27.27 2.92 -34.14
C ASP A 23 27.79 3.82 -35.27
N LEU A 24 26.88 4.33 -36.12
CA LEU A 24 27.23 5.31 -37.16
C LEU A 24 27.80 6.59 -36.54
N ALA A 25 27.14 7.13 -35.50
CA ALA A 25 27.62 8.33 -34.82
C ALA A 25 28.98 8.11 -34.16
N GLY A 26 29.14 6.99 -33.45
CA GLY A 26 30.40 6.59 -32.80
C GLY A 26 31.55 6.47 -33.80
N LEU A 27 31.34 5.81 -34.94
CA LEU A 27 32.35 5.64 -35.98
C LEU A 27 32.68 6.93 -36.77
N VAL A 28 31.84 7.96 -36.71
CA VAL A 28 32.21 9.29 -37.21
C VAL A 28 33.01 10.06 -36.15
N VAL A 29 32.51 10.12 -34.93
CA VAL A 29 33.03 11.02 -33.88
C VAL A 29 34.34 10.48 -33.28
N ALA A 30 34.37 9.21 -32.88
CA ALA A 30 35.49 8.64 -32.13
C ALA A 30 36.83 8.66 -32.90
N PRO A 31 36.95 8.23 -34.18
CA PRO A 31 38.23 8.27 -34.88
C PRO A 31 38.69 9.69 -35.22
N VAL A 32 37.75 10.61 -35.50
CA VAL A 32 38.07 12.04 -35.73
C VAL A 32 38.59 12.66 -34.44
N LEU A 33 37.96 12.36 -33.31
CA LEU A 33 38.39 12.80 -32.00
C LEU A 33 39.76 12.22 -31.65
N ALA A 34 39.99 10.92 -31.84
CA ALA A 34 41.28 10.28 -31.60
C ALA A 34 42.40 10.97 -32.41
N ALA A 35 42.15 11.24 -33.70
CA ALA A 35 43.09 11.97 -34.55
C ALA A 35 43.34 13.40 -34.04
N ALA A 36 42.31 14.08 -33.52
CA ALA A 36 42.46 15.40 -32.92
C ALA A 36 43.27 15.35 -31.62
N LEU A 37 43.02 14.38 -30.74
CA LEU A 37 43.72 14.19 -29.46
C LEU A 37 45.22 13.91 -29.66
N VAL A 38 45.60 13.10 -30.64
CA VAL A 38 47.03 12.85 -30.92
C VAL A 38 47.67 13.91 -31.83
N ASN A 39 46.93 14.96 -32.19
CA ASN A 39 47.38 16.01 -33.11
C ASN A 39 47.94 15.43 -34.43
N ALA A 40 47.20 14.49 -35.02
CA ALA A 40 47.63 13.76 -36.22
C ALA A 40 47.67 14.67 -37.46
N ARG A 41 48.84 15.28 -37.72
CA ARG A 41 49.04 16.14 -38.91
C ARG A 41 49.33 15.36 -40.18
N SER A 42 50.06 14.25 -40.07
CA SER A 42 50.38 13.42 -41.23
C SER A 42 49.23 12.46 -41.58
N THR A 43 49.15 12.06 -42.85
CA THR A 43 48.20 11.03 -43.31
C THR A 43 48.39 9.72 -42.56
N ARG A 44 49.65 9.35 -42.26
CA ARG A 44 49.97 8.12 -41.51
C ARG A 44 49.47 8.19 -40.06
N ALA A 45 49.69 9.30 -39.37
CA ALA A 45 49.21 9.48 -38.00
C ALA A 45 47.68 9.44 -37.92
N ARG A 46 46.98 10.00 -38.91
CA ARG A 46 45.52 9.91 -39.00
C ARG A 46 45.05 8.49 -39.24
N ALA A 47 45.71 7.76 -40.14
CA ALA A 47 45.38 6.36 -40.42
C ALA A 47 45.52 5.50 -39.17
N LEU A 48 46.59 5.69 -38.39
CA LEU A 48 46.79 5.00 -37.12
C LEU A 48 45.71 5.36 -36.09
N ALA A 49 45.33 6.64 -35.97
CA ALA A 49 44.26 7.06 -35.06
C ALA A 49 42.90 6.45 -35.43
N PHE A 50 42.58 6.36 -36.73
CA PHE A 50 41.37 5.70 -37.21
C PHE A 50 41.43 4.19 -36.93
N ALA A 51 42.55 3.53 -37.26
CA ALA A 51 42.74 2.11 -37.03
C ALA A 51 42.61 1.75 -35.53
N ALA A 52 43.10 2.61 -34.64
CA ALA A 52 43.01 2.41 -33.19
C ALA A 52 41.57 2.38 -32.66
N VAL A 53 40.60 2.98 -33.37
CA VAL A 53 39.17 2.94 -33.01
C VAL A 53 38.43 1.85 -33.77
N VAL A 54 38.70 1.73 -35.08
CA VAL A 54 37.99 0.82 -35.97
C VAL A 54 38.36 -0.64 -35.73
N ALA A 55 39.64 -0.93 -35.43
CA ALA A 55 40.06 -2.31 -35.22
C ALA A 55 39.43 -2.94 -33.97
N PRO A 56 39.39 -2.29 -32.78
CA PRO A 56 38.63 -2.80 -31.64
C PRO A 56 37.14 -2.95 -31.95
N PHE A 57 36.51 -1.98 -32.61
CA PHE A 57 35.10 -2.06 -33.00
C PHE A 57 34.82 -3.28 -33.89
N ALA A 58 35.63 -3.50 -34.93
CA ALA A 58 35.46 -4.66 -35.80
C ALA A 58 35.75 -5.98 -35.06
N ALA A 59 36.77 -6.00 -34.20
CA ALA A 59 37.14 -7.18 -33.43
C ALA A 59 36.01 -7.62 -32.48
N ILE A 60 35.39 -6.70 -31.73
CA ILE A 60 34.30 -7.04 -30.80
C ILE A 60 33.03 -7.49 -31.52
N LYS A 61 32.77 -7.00 -32.75
CA LYS A 61 31.63 -7.42 -33.57
C LYS A 61 31.84 -8.76 -34.27
N LEU A 62 33.09 -9.20 -34.46
CA LEU A 62 33.44 -10.44 -35.17
C LEU A 62 33.92 -11.59 -34.27
N SER A 63 34.36 -11.32 -33.04
CA SER A 63 35.02 -12.32 -32.19
C SER A 63 34.54 -12.27 -30.75
N ALA A 64 33.92 -13.36 -30.27
CA ALA A 64 33.45 -13.51 -28.88
C ALA A 64 34.57 -13.28 -27.87
N ALA A 65 35.77 -13.78 -28.16
CA ALA A 65 36.93 -13.60 -27.30
C ALA A 65 37.34 -12.12 -27.18
N ALA A 66 37.27 -11.35 -28.27
CA ALA A 66 37.59 -9.92 -28.23
C ALA A 66 36.56 -9.12 -27.43
N ALA A 67 35.27 -9.46 -27.56
CA ALA A 67 34.20 -8.85 -26.77
C ALA A 67 34.37 -9.15 -25.28
N GLN A 68 34.62 -10.42 -24.90
CA GLN A 68 34.86 -10.82 -23.52
C GLN A 68 36.09 -10.15 -22.92
N LEU A 69 37.18 -10.03 -23.68
CA LEU A 69 38.40 -9.35 -23.24
C LEU A 69 38.13 -7.86 -22.97
N LEU A 70 37.36 -7.18 -23.83
CA LEU A 70 37.01 -5.78 -23.61
C LEU A 70 36.08 -5.59 -22.41
N VAL A 71 35.07 -6.47 -22.25
CA VAL A 71 34.21 -6.50 -21.06
C VAL A 71 35.04 -6.70 -19.80
N GLY A 72 35.97 -7.66 -19.78
CA GLY A 72 36.86 -7.89 -18.64
C GLY A 72 37.72 -6.68 -18.31
N LEU A 73 38.29 -6.01 -19.32
CA LEU A 73 39.09 -4.79 -19.12
C LEU A 73 38.29 -3.63 -18.54
N VAL A 74 37.04 -3.45 -18.97
CA VAL A 74 36.15 -2.42 -18.42
C VAL A 74 35.64 -2.81 -17.03
N GLY A 75 35.43 -4.11 -16.79
CA GLY A 75 35.10 -4.66 -15.48
C GLY A 75 36.19 -4.40 -14.43
N LEU A 76 37.48 -4.32 -14.82
CA LEU A 76 38.56 -3.89 -13.92
C LEU A 76 38.37 -2.46 -13.38
N ALA A 77 37.57 -1.62 -14.05
CA ALA A 77 37.21 -0.28 -13.59
C ALA A 77 35.93 -0.26 -12.75
N GLY A 78 35.35 -1.42 -12.41
CA GLY A 78 34.10 -1.53 -11.65
C GLY A 78 32.84 -1.18 -12.44
N ILE A 79 32.96 -1.11 -13.78
CA ILE A 79 31.83 -0.82 -14.66
C ILE A 79 31.29 -2.15 -15.18
N GLU A 80 30.08 -2.49 -14.75
CA GLU A 80 29.35 -3.64 -15.30
C GLU A 80 28.88 -3.30 -16.71
N TRP A 81 29.39 -4.05 -17.70
CA TRP A 81 29.15 -3.77 -19.11
C TRP A 81 29.03 -5.08 -19.91
N HIS A 82 28.17 -5.08 -20.92
CA HIS A 82 27.95 -6.22 -21.81
C HIS A 82 27.99 -5.77 -23.28
N ILE A 83 28.61 -6.57 -24.15
CA ILE A 83 28.81 -6.27 -25.58
C ILE A 83 28.08 -7.30 -26.44
N TRP A 84 27.15 -6.83 -27.27
CA TRP A 84 26.43 -7.65 -28.25
C TRP A 84 27.20 -7.77 -29.56
N GLN A 85 27.32 -9.00 -30.06
CA GLN A 85 27.95 -9.31 -31.34
C GLN A 85 26.91 -9.29 -32.45
N ASP A 86 26.87 -8.22 -33.24
CA ASP A 86 26.06 -8.14 -34.44
C ASP A 86 26.98 -7.82 -35.64
N PRO A 87 27.33 -8.82 -36.47
CA PRO A 87 28.15 -8.59 -37.65
C PRO A 87 27.56 -7.57 -38.65
N THR A 88 26.24 -7.34 -38.62
CA THR A 88 25.60 -6.36 -39.50
C THR A 88 25.96 -4.92 -39.14
N ASP A 89 26.48 -4.67 -37.94
CA ASP A 89 26.99 -3.34 -37.54
C ASP A 89 28.28 -2.96 -38.28
N LEU A 90 28.97 -3.92 -38.90
CA LEU A 90 30.10 -3.62 -39.80
C LEU A 90 29.66 -2.82 -41.03
N ALA A 91 28.36 -2.82 -41.38
CA ALA A 91 27.84 -1.91 -42.40
C ALA A 91 28.09 -0.43 -42.04
N ALA A 92 28.18 -0.11 -40.74
CA ALA A 92 28.48 1.24 -40.29
C ALA A 92 29.89 1.71 -40.68
N LEU A 93 30.83 0.81 -41.02
CA LEU A 93 32.17 1.18 -41.51
C LEU A 93 32.14 2.07 -42.76
N VAL A 94 31.03 2.09 -43.51
CA VAL A 94 30.84 3.00 -44.65
C VAL A 94 31.00 4.47 -44.27
N VAL A 95 30.68 4.85 -43.02
CA VAL A 95 30.83 6.23 -42.53
C VAL A 95 32.27 6.66 -42.27
N LEU A 96 33.23 5.73 -42.34
CA LEU A 96 34.64 6.07 -42.20
C LEU A 96 35.15 6.94 -43.35
N VAL A 97 34.56 6.82 -44.55
CA VAL A 97 34.92 7.66 -45.70
C VAL A 97 34.62 9.15 -45.44
N PRO A 98 33.39 9.55 -45.05
CA PRO A 98 33.13 10.94 -44.68
C PRO A 98 33.89 11.37 -43.41
N ALA A 99 34.04 10.51 -42.41
CA ALA A 99 34.82 10.82 -41.20
C ALA A 99 36.29 11.13 -41.51
N TRP A 100 36.92 10.35 -42.39
CA TRP A 100 38.29 10.58 -42.86
C TRP A 100 38.42 11.92 -43.59
N ARG A 101 37.47 12.24 -44.48
CA ARG A 101 37.45 13.54 -45.20
C ARG A 101 37.30 14.72 -44.25
N LEU A 102 36.47 14.59 -43.21
CA LEU A 102 36.31 15.61 -42.17
C LEU A 102 37.60 15.82 -41.38
N SER A 103 38.25 14.73 -40.94
CA SER A 103 39.55 14.78 -40.26
C SER A 103 40.63 15.44 -41.12
N ALA A 104 40.69 15.11 -42.42
CA ALA A 104 41.64 15.71 -43.36
C ALA A 104 41.47 17.22 -43.51
N ARG A 105 40.22 17.69 -43.64
CA ARG A 105 39.91 19.13 -43.76
C ARG A 105 40.20 19.89 -42.46
N ALA A 106 39.91 19.27 -41.32
CA ALA A 106 40.20 19.86 -40.01
C ALA A 106 41.71 20.01 -39.78
N ALA A 107 42.51 19.02 -40.18
CA ALA A 107 43.97 19.10 -40.10
C ALA A 107 44.53 20.25 -40.94
N PHE A 108 44.06 20.42 -42.18
CA PHE A 108 44.49 21.51 -43.06
C PHE A 108 44.12 22.90 -42.50
N SER A 109 42.93 23.03 -41.91
CA SER A 109 42.47 24.28 -41.31
C SER A 109 43.26 24.65 -40.05
N ARG A 110 43.68 23.65 -39.26
CA ARG A 110 44.51 23.85 -38.06
C ARG A 110 45.92 24.32 -38.38
N ASP A 111 46.52 23.89 -39.49
CA ASP A 111 47.83 24.41 -39.90
C ASP A 111 47.77 25.91 -40.26
N LEU A 112 46.62 26.39 -40.74
CA LEU A 112 46.37 27.82 -41.00
C LEU A 112 46.12 28.61 -39.70
N SER A 113 45.33 28.05 -38.77
CA SER A 113 45.04 28.71 -37.48
C SER A 113 46.19 28.66 -36.48
N ALA A 114 47.02 27.61 -36.49
CA ALA A 114 48.19 27.47 -35.62
C ALA A 114 49.25 28.54 -35.90
N ARG A 115 49.35 29.02 -37.15
CA ARG A 115 50.18 30.18 -37.50
C ARG A 115 49.65 31.51 -36.94
N ARG A 116 48.41 31.54 -36.47
CA ARG A 116 47.72 32.76 -35.97
C ARG A 116 47.60 32.79 -34.44
N ALA A 117 47.85 31.68 -33.76
CA ALA A 117 47.52 31.46 -32.36
C ALA A 117 48.74 31.23 -31.45
N GLU A 118 49.94 31.65 -31.88
CA GLU A 118 51.19 31.51 -31.10
C GLU A 118 51.18 32.25 -29.74
N GLU A 119 50.12 33.01 -29.41
CA GLU A 119 49.95 33.70 -28.12
C GLU A 119 48.81 33.14 -27.23
N GLY A 120 48.27 31.96 -27.54
CA GLY A 120 47.21 31.33 -26.72
C GLY A 120 47.74 30.58 -25.49
N SER A 121 47.12 30.79 -24.31
CA SER A 121 47.52 30.15 -23.05
C SER A 121 47.34 28.62 -23.08
N ARG A 122 48.34 27.88 -22.58
CA ARG A 122 48.34 26.40 -22.49
C ARG A 122 47.13 25.82 -21.72
N ALA A 123 46.53 26.63 -20.85
CA ALA A 123 45.36 26.24 -20.06
C ALA A 123 44.09 26.11 -20.93
N ALA A 124 43.88 26.99 -21.91
CA ALA A 124 42.73 26.92 -22.80
C ALA A 124 42.76 25.64 -23.67
N TRP A 125 43.96 25.25 -24.12
CA TRP A 125 44.16 24.02 -24.88
C TRP A 125 43.86 22.76 -24.05
N ALA A 126 44.32 22.72 -22.79
CA ALA A 126 44.08 21.58 -21.92
C ALA A 126 42.58 21.40 -21.60
N LEU A 127 41.86 22.51 -21.37
CA LEU A 127 40.42 22.49 -21.09
C LEU A 127 39.61 22.01 -22.30
N GLU A 128 39.94 22.48 -23.52
CA GLU A 128 39.29 22.02 -24.76
C GLU A 128 39.43 20.50 -24.92
N ARG A 129 40.62 19.95 -24.62
CA ARG A 129 40.88 18.50 -24.68
C ARG A 129 40.09 17.72 -23.63
N ALA A 130 39.97 18.25 -22.41
CA ALA A 130 39.20 17.62 -21.35
C ALA A 130 37.70 17.56 -21.68
N ILE A 131 37.13 18.65 -22.21
CA ILE A 131 35.71 18.70 -22.61
C ILE A 131 35.42 17.71 -23.73
N LEU A 132 36.32 17.59 -24.72
CA LEU A 132 36.18 16.62 -25.80
C LEU A 132 36.28 15.17 -25.29
N GLY A 133 37.16 14.90 -24.33
CA GLY A 133 37.26 13.59 -23.67
C GLY A 133 35.99 13.23 -22.91
N ALA A 134 35.46 14.15 -22.09
CA ALA A 134 34.23 13.94 -21.34
C ALA A 134 33.01 13.72 -22.26
N SER A 135 32.93 14.47 -23.37
CA SER A 135 31.85 14.32 -24.36
C SER A 135 31.87 12.96 -25.05
N ALA A 136 33.05 12.36 -25.24
CA ALA A 136 33.20 11.03 -25.83
C ALA A 136 32.75 9.91 -24.89
N VAL A 137 33.10 10.01 -23.60
CA VAL A 137 32.62 9.07 -22.57
C VAL A 137 31.10 9.12 -22.49
N ALA A 138 30.51 10.31 -22.56
CA ALA A 138 29.06 10.49 -22.55
C ALA A 138 28.35 9.99 -23.84
N CYS A 139 29.09 9.60 -24.88
CA CYS A 139 28.57 8.97 -26.10
C CYS A 139 28.72 7.45 -26.12
N VAL A 140 29.30 6.85 -25.07
CA VAL A 140 29.31 5.39 -24.90
C VAL A 140 27.87 4.98 -24.56
N ALA A 141 27.17 4.43 -25.55
CA ALA A 141 25.80 3.96 -25.37
C ALA A 141 25.80 2.85 -24.30
N THR A 142 25.13 3.10 -23.19
CA THR A 142 24.72 2.05 -22.26
C THR A 142 23.74 1.16 -23.01
N GLY A 143 24.18 -0.04 -23.37
CA GLY A 143 23.28 -1.06 -23.87
C GLY A 143 22.28 -1.38 -22.78
N THR A 144 20.99 -1.20 -23.05
CA THR A 144 19.95 -1.85 -22.24
C THR A 144 20.22 -3.35 -22.31
N PRO A 145 20.46 -4.05 -21.19
CA PRO A 145 20.66 -5.49 -21.23
C PRO A 145 19.41 -6.10 -21.89
N ARG A 146 19.63 -6.94 -22.90
CA ARG A 146 18.62 -7.92 -23.29
C ARG A 146 18.66 -8.93 -22.14
N PRO A 147 17.58 -9.15 -21.38
CA PRO A 147 17.62 -10.17 -20.35
C PRO A 147 17.78 -11.51 -21.06
N ASP A 148 18.89 -12.21 -20.83
CA ASP A 148 19.09 -13.59 -21.30
C ASP A 148 18.10 -14.57 -20.65
N GLY A 149 17.35 -14.09 -19.65
CA GLY A 149 16.21 -14.73 -19.05
C GLY A 149 15.38 -13.76 -18.20
N TYR A 150 14.33 -14.30 -17.58
CA TYR A 150 13.46 -13.61 -16.63
C TYR A 150 13.83 -14.08 -15.23
N PHE A 151 14.14 -13.16 -14.33
CA PHE A 151 14.27 -13.51 -12.91
C PHE A 151 12.86 -13.58 -12.31
N THR A 152 12.27 -14.78 -12.23
CA THR A 152 10.85 -14.97 -11.89
C THR A 152 10.66 -16.21 -11.03
N ASP A 153 9.63 -16.18 -10.18
CA ASP A 153 9.23 -17.27 -9.28
C ASP A 153 8.26 -18.25 -9.95
N ALA A 154 7.49 -17.81 -10.94
CA ALA A 154 6.69 -18.65 -11.81
C ALA A 154 6.80 -18.24 -13.28
N TYR A 155 6.68 -19.21 -14.19
CA TYR A 155 6.74 -19.00 -15.62
C TYR A 155 5.87 -20.00 -16.39
N LEU A 156 5.48 -19.58 -17.58
CA LEU A 156 4.76 -20.34 -18.57
C LEU A 156 5.73 -20.75 -19.69
N VAL A 157 5.60 -21.95 -20.24
CA VAL A 157 6.30 -22.37 -21.46
C VAL A 157 5.31 -22.82 -22.51
N ASN A 158 5.52 -22.36 -23.75
CA ASN A 158 4.80 -22.89 -24.90
C ASN A 158 5.38 -24.27 -25.31
N ALA A 159 4.80 -25.35 -24.79
CA ALA A 159 5.17 -26.71 -25.14
C ALA A 159 4.45 -27.23 -26.40
N THR A 160 3.58 -26.41 -27.02
CA THR A 160 2.92 -26.78 -28.28
C THR A 160 3.90 -26.68 -29.46
N PRO A 161 3.65 -27.39 -30.58
CA PRO A 161 4.48 -27.27 -31.78
C PRO A 161 4.24 -25.97 -32.57
N GLY A 162 3.25 -25.16 -32.18
CA GLY A 162 2.81 -23.97 -32.90
C GLY A 162 3.03 -22.69 -32.09
N VAL A 163 2.76 -21.55 -32.75
CA VAL A 163 2.71 -20.25 -32.08
C VAL A 163 1.40 -20.14 -31.31
N VAL A 164 1.45 -19.66 -30.07
CA VAL A 164 0.26 -19.46 -29.23
C VAL A 164 0.21 -18.02 -28.75
N ASP A 165 -0.97 -17.41 -28.85
CA ASP A 165 -1.26 -16.13 -28.20
C ASP A 165 -1.87 -16.40 -26.82
N VAL A 166 -1.20 -15.94 -25.77
CA VAL A 166 -1.59 -16.12 -24.37
C VAL A 166 -1.93 -14.78 -23.77
N ARG A 167 -3.18 -14.61 -23.35
CA ARG A 167 -3.60 -13.47 -22.55
C ARG A 167 -3.50 -13.82 -21.07
N VAL A 168 -2.60 -13.14 -20.38
CA VAL A 168 -2.39 -13.29 -18.93
C VAL A 168 -3.06 -12.12 -18.23
N ARG A 169 -3.98 -12.42 -17.31
CA ARG A 169 -4.72 -11.45 -16.50
C ARG A 169 -4.43 -11.70 -15.04
N TRP A 170 -4.13 -10.68 -14.26
CA TRP A 170 -3.86 -10.82 -12.82
C TRP A 170 -5.01 -10.25 -11.99
N VAL A 171 -5.16 -10.74 -10.77
CA VAL A 171 -6.09 -10.16 -9.79
C VAL A 171 -5.61 -8.76 -9.42
N ASP A 172 -6.41 -7.74 -9.73
CA ASP A 172 -6.07 -6.34 -9.48
C ASP A 172 -6.47 -5.89 -8.08
N ALA A 173 -5.92 -6.59 -7.08
CA ALA A 173 -6.17 -6.40 -5.66
C ALA A 173 -5.00 -6.95 -4.83
N SER A 174 -4.88 -6.49 -3.59
CA SER A 174 -4.00 -7.12 -2.59
C SER A 174 -4.58 -8.48 -2.20
N LEU A 175 -3.74 -9.50 -2.01
CA LEU A 175 -4.17 -10.89 -1.80
C LEU A 175 -3.84 -11.37 -0.38
N ASP A 176 -4.78 -12.06 0.27
CA ASP A 176 -4.46 -12.89 1.44
C ASP A 176 -3.85 -14.23 0.97
N CYS A 177 -2.52 -14.27 0.93
CA CYS A 177 -1.79 -15.46 0.47
C CYS A 177 -2.07 -16.72 1.29
N SER A 178 -2.42 -16.59 2.58
CA SER A 178 -2.75 -17.74 3.41
C SER A 178 -4.09 -18.36 2.96
N ALA A 179 -5.08 -17.52 2.65
CA ALA A 179 -6.38 -17.95 2.14
C ALA A 179 -6.27 -18.52 0.73
N VAL A 180 -5.56 -17.84 -0.18
CA VAL A 180 -5.33 -18.30 -1.56
C VAL A 180 -4.62 -19.67 -1.59
N THR A 181 -3.66 -19.89 -0.67
CA THR A 181 -2.90 -21.13 -0.63
C THR A 181 -3.70 -22.29 -0.01
N SER A 182 -4.52 -22.00 1.01
CA SER A 182 -5.30 -23.02 1.73
C SER A 182 -6.64 -23.37 1.05
N GLY A 183 -7.23 -22.44 0.29
CA GLY A 183 -8.51 -22.63 -0.39
C GLY A 183 -8.41 -22.93 -1.89
N ASP A 184 -9.53 -22.71 -2.59
CA ASP A 184 -9.69 -22.90 -4.04
C ASP A 184 -9.94 -21.55 -4.74
N PRO A 185 -8.90 -20.91 -5.28
CA PRO A 185 -9.01 -19.63 -5.99
C PRO A 185 -9.99 -19.63 -7.16
N THR A 186 -10.32 -20.80 -7.73
CA THR A 186 -11.33 -20.89 -8.80
C THR A 186 -12.74 -20.59 -8.33
N ARG A 187 -12.99 -20.74 -7.02
CA ARG A 187 -14.24 -20.37 -6.35
C ARG A 187 -14.18 -19.00 -5.70
N MET A 188 -12.98 -18.55 -5.32
CA MET A 188 -12.78 -17.24 -4.69
C MET A 188 -12.85 -16.09 -5.70
N PHE A 189 -12.37 -16.30 -6.94
CA PHE A 189 -12.24 -15.25 -7.93
C PHE A 189 -13.08 -15.51 -9.17
N GLY A 190 -14.09 -14.67 -9.40
CA GLY A 190 -14.82 -14.64 -10.67
C GLY A 190 -14.04 -13.99 -11.82
N PRO A 191 -14.49 -14.11 -13.08
CA PRO A 191 -13.82 -13.52 -14.26
C PRO A 191 -13.56 -12.01 -14.17
N SER A 192 -14.36 -11.30 -13.38
CA SER A 192 -14.26 -9.87 -13.16
C SER A 192 -13.23 -9.46 -12.10
N ALA A 193 -12.67 -10.41 -11.35
CA ALA A 193 -11.54 -10.16 -10.44
C ALA A 193 -10.25 -9.80 -11.19
N PHE A 194 -10.15 -10.29 -12.42
CA PHE A 194 -8.97 -10.18 -13.26
C PHE A 194 -9.03 -8.95 -14.14
N ASN A 195 -7.94 -8.21 -14.24
CA ASN A 195 -7.81 -7.01 -15.08
C ASN A 195 -7.93 -7.32 -16.59
N LEU A 196 -7.72 -6.32 -17.46
CA LEU A 196 -7.73 -6.51 -18.92
C LEU A 196 -6.61 -7.45 -19.43
N GLY A 197 -5.59 -7.73 -18.63
CA GLY A 197 -4.44 -8.56 -18.97
C GLY A 197 -3.58 -8.07 -20.13
N ILE A 198 -2.53 -8.83 -20.41
CA ILE A 198 -1.56 -8.59 -21.48
C ILE A 198 -1.52 -9.83 -22.36
N THR A 199 -1.53 -9.64 -23.68
CA THR A 199 -1.42 -10.74 -24.64
C THR A 199 0.02 -10.88 -25.10
N TYR A 200 0.57 -12.09 -24.97
CA TYR A 200 1.91 -12.46 -25.38
C TYR A 200 1.82 -13.48 -26.49
N ARG A 201 2.60 -13.27 -27.56
CA ARG A 201 2.77 -14.23 -28.64
C ARG A 201 4.01 -15.06 -28.32
N LEU A 202 3.83 -16.38 -28.16
CA LEU A 202 4.90 -17.30 -27.81
C LEU A 202 5.17 -18.25 -28.98
N ASP A 203 6.40 -18.27 -29.50
CA ASP A 203 6.86 -19.30 -30.41
C ASP A 203 7.05 -20.64 -29.66
N PRO A 204 7.17 -21.79 -30.35
CA PRO A 204 7.45 -23.06 -29.69
C PRO A 204 8.71 -22.98 -28.84
N GLN A 205 8.61 -23.42 -27.58
CA GLN A 205 9.68 -23.35 -26.57
C GLN A 205 10.00 -21.94 -26.05
N ASP A 206 9.20 -20.92 -26.35
CA ASP A 206 9.32 -19.64 -25.64
C ASP A 206 8.78 -19.77 -24.22
N THR A 207 9.36 -18.99 -23.31
CA THR A 207 8.92 -18.84 -21.93
C THR A 207 8.34 -17.45 -21.68
N LEU A 208 7.46 -17.35 -20.69
CA LEU A 208 6.80 -16.12 -20.28
C LEU A 208 6.76 -16.09 -18.74
N PRO A 209 7.33 -15.08 -18.06
CA PRO A 209 7.18 -14.95 -16.62
C PRO A 209 5.72 -14.74 -16.26
N LEU A 210 5.26 -15.40 -15.20
CA LEU A 210 3.91 -15.24 -14.67
C LEU A 210 3.85 -14.25 -13.50
N ASN A 211 4.99 -13.99 -12.85
CA ASN A 211 5.11 -12.91 -11.88
C ASN A 211 4.65 -11.59 -12.50
N ARG A 212 3.71 -10.89 -11.85
CA ARG A 212 3.07 -9.71 -12.42
C ARG A 212 4.07 -8.62 -12.81
N ALA A 213 5.03 -8.31 -11.94
CA ALA A 213 6.00 -7.24 -12.19
C ALA A 213 6.94 -7.62 -13.34
N VAL A 214 7.45 -8.86 -13.34
CA VAL A 214 8.37 -9.34 -14.37
C VAL A 214 7.67 -9.49 -15.72
N ALA A 215 6.42 -9.94 -15.76
CA ALA A 215 5.61 -10.05 -16.96
C ALA A 215 5.30 -8.69 -17.61
N ARG A 216 4.95 -7.67 -16.82
CA ARG A 216 4.74 -6.31 -17.33
C ARG A 216 6.03 -5.72 -17.89
N SER A 217 7.15 -5.91 -17.20
CA SER A 217 8.48 -5.51 -17.69
C SER A 217 8.84 -6.23 -19.00
N ALA A 218 8.57 -7.53 -19.11
CA ALA A 218 8.77 -8.32 -20.33
C ALA A 218 7.90 -7.81 -21.50
N ALA A 219 6.73 -7.24 -21.22
CA ALA A 219 5.87 -6.58 -22.21
C ALA A 219 6.30 -5.15 -22.57
N GLY A 220 7.40 -4.64 -22.00
CA GLY A 220 7.86 -3.26 -22.19
C GLY A 220 7.01 -2.23 -21.44
N ILE A 221 6.21 -2.66 -20.46
CA ILE A 221 5.38 -1.79 -19.62
C ILE A 221 6.15 -1.51 -18.33
N PHE A 222 6.88 -0.41 -18.31
CA PHE A 222 7.62 0.08 -17.15
C PHE A 222 6.76 1.12 -16.42
N GLU A 223 5.83 0.65 -15.58
CA GLU A 223 4.99 1.53 -14.77
C GLU A 223 5.66 1.77 -13.41
N GLU A 224 5.85 3.03 -13.04
CA GLU A 224 6.63 3.46 -11.87
C GLU A 224 5.93 3.18 -10.52
N THR A 225 4.64 2.80 -10.54
CA THR A 225 3.82 2.62 -9.34
C THR A 225 2.90 1.39 -9.40
N VAL A 226 3.35 0.28 -10.01
CA VAL A 226 2.67 -0.98 -9.70
C VAL A 226 2.96 -1.23 -8.23
N PRO A 227 1.95 -1.31 -7.34
CA PRO A 227 2.21 -1.74 -5.98
C PRO A 227 2.93 -3.08 -6.14
N THR A 228 4.19 -3.13 -5.72
CA THR A 228 4.88 -4.41 -5.68
C THR A 228 3.97 -5.26 -4.82
N SER A 229 3.45 -6.33 -5.42
CA SER A 229 2.88 -7.40 -4.64
C SER A 229 4.06 -7.97 -3.87
N ASP A 230 4.43 -7.32 -2.77
CA ASP A 230 5.43 -7.80 -1.81
C ASP A 230 4.90 -9.08 -1.11
N GLY A 231 3.66 -9.47 -1.42
CA GLY A 231 3.08 -10.74 -1.03
C GLY A 231 3.80 -11.92 -1.69
N PRO A 232 4.02 -13.03 -0.95
CA PRO A 232 4.72 -14.20 -1.46
C PRO A 232 3.90 -15.04 -2.44
N CYS A 233 2.77 -14.55 -2.95
CA CYS A 233 1.85 -15.27 -3.82
C CYS A 233 1.28 -14.39 -4.93
N ASP A 234 0.85 -15.02 -6.02
CA ASP A 234 0.13 -14.37 -7.11
C ASP A 234 -0.95 -15.31 -7.65
N VAL A 235 -1.97 -14.72 -8.29
CA VAL A 235 -3.05 -15.44 -8.98
C VAL A 235 -3.21 -14.83 -10.37
N ALA A 236 -3.13 -15.67 -11.39
CA ALA A 236 -3.27 -15.28 -12.79
C ALA A 236 -4.32 -16.14 -13.49
N LEU A 237 -5.10 -15.52 -14.38
CA LEU A 237 -5.98 -16.17 -15.33
C LEU A 237 -5.28 -16.21 -16.68
N LEU A 238 -5.08 -17.42 -17.20
CA LEU A 238 -4.49 -17.69 -18.51
C LEU A 238 -5.61 -17.98 -19.51
N GLU A 239 -5.72 -17.13 -20.52
CA GLU A 239 -6.65 -17.28 -21.64
C GLU A 239 -5.83 -17.49 -22.92
N THR A 240 -6.20 -18.49 -23.71
CA THR A 240 -5.52 -18.82 -24.98
C THR A 240 -6.56 -19.20 -26.01
N ASP A 241 -6.30 -18.88 -27.27
CA ASP A 241 -7.25 -19.17 -28.34
C ASP A 241 -7.46 -20.69 -28.49
N GLY A 242 -8.70 -21.12 -28.35
CA GLY A 242 -9.09 -22.53 -28.49
C GLY A 242 -8.86 -23.39 -27.25
N MET A 243 -8.35 -22.86 -26.14
CA MET A 243 -8.28 -23.58 -24.86
C MET A 243 -9.22 -22.95 -23.82
N ARG A 244 -9.56 -23.73 -22.78
CA ARG A 244 -10.38 -23.22 -21.67
C ARG A 244 -9.53 -22.27 -20.81
N PRO A 245 -10.11 -21.18 -20.27
CA PRO A 245 -9.41 -20.32 -19.32
C PRO A 245 -8.98 -21.11 -18.08
N VAL A 246 -7.72 -20.96 -17.69
CA VAL A 246 -7.13 -21.65 -16.53
C VAL A 246 -6.70 -20.62 -15.50
N VAL A 247 -7.17 -20.75 -14.27
CA VAL A 247 -6.63 -19.98 -13.13
C VAL A 247 -5.42 -20.73 -12.61
N VAL A 248 -4.29 -20.03 -12.49
CA VAL A 248 -3.06 -20.54 -11.87
C VAL A 248 -2.70 -19.67 -10.67
N TRP A 249 -2.23 -20.30 -9.61
CA TRP A 249 -1.78 -19.61 -8.41
C TRP A 249 -0.60 -20.32 -7.78
N TRP A 250 0.25 -19.56 -7.12
CA TRP A 250 1.45 -20.06 -6.48
C TRP A 250 1.80 -19.22 -5.26
N SER A 251 2.62 -19.77 -4.38
CA SER A 251 3.11 -19.07 -3.20
C SER A 251 4.49 -19.58 -2.79
N ASN A 252 5.34 -18.72 -2.24
CA ASN A 252 6.62 -19.08 -1.63
C ASN A 252 7.61 -19.81 -2.56
N LEU A 253 7.55 -19.51 -3.86
CA LEU A 253 8.49 -20.03 -4.84
C LEU A 253 9.78 -19.19 -4.88
N GLN A 254 10.89 -19.82 -5.25
CA GLN A 254 12.16 -19.10 -5.42
C GLN A 254 12.20 -18.43 -6.79
N SER A 255 12.60 -17.16 -6.82
CA SER A 255 12.91 -16.49 -8.09
C SER A 255 14.21 -17.02 -8.65
N LEU A 256 14.16 -17.49 -9.90
CA LEU A 256 15.30 -17.99 -10.65
C LEU A 256 15.38 -17.32 -12.01
N GLU A 257 16.55 -17.35 -12.63
CA GLU A 257 16.73 -16.91 -14.02
C GLU A 257 16.19 -17.96 -14.98
N ILE A 258 15.12 -17.62 -15.70
CA ILE A 258 14.43 -18.47 -16.67
C ILE A 258 14.74 -17.99 -18.09
N PRO A 259 15.40 -18.77 -18.95
CA PRO A 259 15.74 -18.33 -20.30
C PRO A 259 14.48 -18.07 -21.12
N GLN A 260 14.52 -17.05 -21.99
CA GLN A 260 13.36 -16.69 -22.83
C GLN A 260 12.95 -17.79 -23.80
N ASN A 261 13.88 -18.69 -24.16
CA ASN A 261 13.62 -19.85 -24.99
C ASN A 261 14.41 -21.06 -24.48
N VAL A 262 13.74 -22.20 -24.37
CA VAL A 262 14.28 -23.44 -23.75
C VAL A 262 14.69 -24.50 -24.76
N LYS A 263 14.62 -24.22 -26.06
CA LYS A 263 14.88 -25.19 -27.15
C LYS A 263 16.26 -25.83 -27.07
N ASP A 264 17.27 -25.07 -26.66
CA ASP A 264 18.67 -25.52 -26.65
C ASP A 264 19.16 -25.96 -25.26
N ASN A 265 18.31 -25.88 -24.23
CA ASN A 265 18.71 -26.07 -22.83
C ASN A 265 17.98 -27.26 -22.18
N ARG A 266 18.22 -28.47 -22.69
CA ARG A 266 17.58 -29.70 -22.16
C ARG A 266 17.94 -29.99 -20.69
N ASP A 267 19.10 -29.52 -20.25
CA ASP A 267 19.59 -29.72 -18.88
C ASP A 267 18.98 -28.72 -17.90
N PHE A 268 18.34 -27.64 -18.39
CA PHE A 268 17.70 -26.61 -17.56
C PHE A 268 16.58 -27.14 -16.67
N TRP A 269 15.84 -28.13 -17.17
CA TRP A 269 14.59 -28.57 -16.57
C TRP A 269 14.74 -29.28 -15.23
N GLY A 270 15.91 -29.86 -14.93
CA GLY A 270 16.08 -30.69 -13.73
C GLY A 270 15.87 -29.94 -12.41
N ASP A 271 16.64 -28.87 -12.20
CA ASP A 271 16.68 -28.18 -10.90
C ASP A 271 15.76 -26.95 -10.86
N ALA A 272 15.58 -26.27 -12.00
CA ALA A 272 14.79 -25.03 -12.07
C ALA A 272 13.28 -25.28 -11.92
N GLU A 273 12.77 -26.44 -12.37
CA GLU A 273 11.34 -26.79 -12.26
C GLU A 273 10.87 -27.00 -10.83
N ALA A 274 11.75 -27.47 -9.95
CA ALA A 274 11.40 -27.73 -8.56
C ALA A 274 11.40 -26.44 -7.71
N ALA A 275 12.24 -25.47 -8.07
CA ALA A 275 12.45 -24.25 -7.31
C ALA A 275 11.61 -23.06 -7.81
N ALA A 276 11.40 -22.94 -9.13
CA ALA A 276 10.48 -22.01 -9.74
C ALA A 276 9.26 -22.76 -10.33
N GLY A 277 8.11 -22.11 -10.32
CA GLY A 277 6.85 -22.70 -10.74
C GLY A 277 6.68 -22.76 -12.25
N ARG A 278 6.61 -23.95 -12.84
CA ARG A 278 6.40 -24.14 -14.28
C ARG A 278 4.93 -24.41 -14.64
N VAL A 279 4.40 -23.66 -15.60
CA VAL A 279 3.13 -23.97 -16.30
C VAL A 279 3.45 -24.33 -17.75
N ALA A 280 3.02 -25.48 -18.26
CA ALA A 280 3.23 -25.86 -19.65
C ALA A 280 1.91 -25.78 -20.44
N LEU A 281 1.95 -25.09 -21.58
CA LEU A 281 0.85 -25.08 -22.55
C LEU A 281 0.95 -26.34 -23.40
N GLU A 282 0.03 -27.27 -23.13
CA GLU A 282 -0.19 -28.49 -23.91
C GLU A 282 -1.69 -28.57 -24.26
N PRO A 283 -2.12 -29.42 -25.21
CA PRO A 283 -3.54 -29.59 -25.53
C PRO A 283 -4.44 -29.87 -24.31
N ASP A 284 -3.88 -30.47 -23.25
CA ASP A 284 -4.53 -30.71 -21.95
C ASP A 284 -3.91 -29.90 -20.79
N THR A 285 -3.23 -28.79 -21.11
CA THR A 285 -2.49 -27.86 -20.23
C THR A 285 -1.94 -28.55 -18.98
N VAL A 286 -0.91 -29.38 -19.13
CA VAL A 286 -0.32 -30.06 -17.98
C VAL A 286 0.52 -29.04 -17.19
N VAL A 287 0.07 -28.70 -15.99
CA VAL A 287 0.97 -28.13 -14.99
C VAL A 287 1.82 -29.31 -14.51
N VAL A 288 3.10 -29.28 -14.88
CA VAL A 288 4.08 -30.26 -14.39
C VAL A 288 4.11 -30.14 -12.86
N PRO A 289 4.18 -31.25 -12.10
CA PRO A 289 4.01 -31.21 -10.65
C PRO A 289 5.04 -30.27 -10.00
N GLY A 290 4.56 -29.16 -9.46
CA GLY A 290 5.31 -28.14 -8.74
C GLY A 290 4.36 -27.38 -7.80
N GLN A 291 4.85 -26.37 -7.08
CA GLN A 291 4.00 -25.59 -6.14
C GLN A 291 2.97 -24.67 -6.83
N VAL A 292 2.94 -24.63 -8.16
CA VAL A 292 1.89 -23.93 -8.92
C VAL A 292 0.66 -24.83 -8.98
N LYS A 293 -0.45 -24.33 -8.48
CA LYS A 293 -1.74 -24.98 -8.53
C LYS A 293 -2.54 -24.43 -9.71
N LYS A 294 -3.47 -25.22 -10.25
CA LYS A 294 -4.38 -24.81 -11.33
C LYS A 294 -5.80 -25.26 -11.09
N GLY A 295 -6.73 -24.58 -11.75
CA GLY A 295 -8.12 -25.02 -11.85
C GLY A 295 -8.87 -24.28 -12.97
N GLU A 296 -10.01 -24.83 -13.37
CA GLU A 296 -10.88 -24.22 -14.36
C GLU A 296 -11.64 -23.06 -13.71
N LEU A 297 -11.67 -21.89 -14.39
CA LEU A 297 -12.47 -20.77 -13.92
C LEU A 297 -13.95 -21.16 -13.93
N GLN A 298 -14.62 -21.09 -12.77
CA GLN A 298 -16.05 -21.32 -12.71
C GLN A 298 -16.78 -20.11 -13.32
N THR A 299 -17.28 -20.26 -14.55
CA THR A 299 -18.04 -19.22 -15.26
C THR A 299 -19.46 -19.06 -14.72
N ASN A 300 -19.95 -20.10 -14.03
CA ASN A 300 -21.17 -20.07 -13.24
C ASN A 300 -20.79 -20.12 -11.76
N VAL A 301 -20.12 -19.07 -11.25
CA VAL A 301 -20.35 -18.74 -9.85
C VAL A 301 -21.83 -18.37 -9.82
N GLY A 302 -22.69 -19.29 -9.35
CA GLY A 302 -24.09 -18.95 -9.15
C GLY A 302 -24.14 -17.64 -8.38
N PRO A 303 -25.10 -16.73 -8.65
CA PRO A 303 -25.22 -15.56 -7.78
C PRO A 303 -25.24 -16.11 -6.37
N SER A 304 -24.21 -15.79 -5.59
CA SER A 304 -24.22 -16.11 -4.18
C SER A 304 -25.54 -15.56 -3.69
N VAL A 305 -26.29 -16.38 -2.97
CA VAL A 305 -27.68 -16.08 -2.62
C VAL A 305 -27.74 -14.97 -1.55
N CYS A 306 -26.70 -14.14 -1.45
CA CYS A 306 -26.47 -13.10 -0.47
C CYS A 306 -26.51 -11.69 -1.08
N ALA A 307 -27.17 -11.51 -2.23
CA ALA A 307 -27.57 -10.18 -2.71
C ALA A 307 -28.70 -9.62 -1.83
N GLY A 308 -28.32 -9.14 -0.66
CA GLY A 308 -29.18 -8.52 0.34
C GLY A 308 -28.40 -8.32 1.63
N ALA A 309 -27.35 -7.49 1.60
CA ALA A 309 -26.66 -7.08 2.81
C ALA A 309 -27.71 -6.55 3.81
N PRO A 310 -27.94 -7.25 4.93
CA PRO A 310 -28.87 -6.77 5.96
C PRO A 310 -28.25 -5.54 6.64
N GLN A 311 -29.05 -4.83 7.44
CA GLN A 311 -28.63 -3.73 8.30
C GLN A 311 -27.66 -4.20 9.42
N SER A 312 -26.53 -4.84 9.11
CA SER A 312 -25.63 -5.44 10.09
C SER A 312 -24.47 -4.54 10.49
N SER A 313 -24.15 -3.46 9.76
CA SER A 313 -23.09 -2.55 10.21
C SER A 313 -23.60 -1.55 11.25
N PHE A 314 -22.96 -1.48 12.42
CA PHE A 314 -23.24 -0.42 13.39
C PHE A 314 -22.66 0.90 12.89
N GLN A 315 -23.38 2.00 13.12
CA GLN A 315 -22.95 3.35 12.70
C GLN A 315 -23.28 4.37 13.79
N TRP A 316 -22.49 5.44 13.87
CA TRP A 316 -22.78 6.56 14.74
C TRP A 316 -22.35 7.87 14.09
N ALA A 317 -22.98 8.97 14.51
CA ALA A 317 -22.55 10.32 14.19
C ALA A 317 -22.73 11.21 15.42
N ALA A 318 -21.68 11.95 15.77
CA ALA A 318 -21.66 12.93 16.85
C ALA A 318 -21.23 14.30 16.31
N PRO A 319 -21.70 15.41 16.89
CA PRO A 319 -21.31 16.76 16.47
C PRO A 319 -19.80 17.02 16.59
N TRP A 320 -19.13 16.36 17.55
CA TRP A 320 -17.72 16.59 17.87
C TRP A 320 -16.95 15.27 18.02
N PRO A 321 -16.36 14.73 16.93
CA PRO A 321 -15.82 13.37 16.91
C PRO A 321 -14.53 13.13 17.74
N ASN A 322 -14.03 14.13 18.47
CA ASN A 322 -12.76 14.04 19.22
C ASN A 322 -12.82 14.71 20.61
N LEU A 323 -14.00 15.09 21.09
CA LEU A 323 -14.15 15.71 22.40
C LEU A 323 -14.93 14.80 23.32
N LEU A 324 -14.45 14.71 24.55
CA LEU A 324 -15.21 14.11 25.63
C LEU A 324 -16.48 14.93 25.84
N ALA A 325 -17.64 14.32 25.65
CA ALA A 325 -18.92 15.02 25.75
C ALA A 325 -19.71 14.44 26.93
N ILE A 326 -19.93 15.25 27.97
CA ILE A 326 -20.70 14.86 29.17
C ILE A 326 -22.04 15.58 29.12
N GLY A 327 -23.15 14.84 29.11
CA GLY A 327 -24.47 15.45 29.02
C GLY A 327 -25.58 14.58 29.60
N GLU A 328 -26.75 15.17 29.77
CA GLU A 328 -27.97 14.45 30.18
C GLU A 328 -28.79 14.10 28.94
N ILE A 329 -29.25 12.85 28.83
CA ILE A 329 -30.11 12.41 27.74
C ILE A 329 -31.50 13.02 27.95
N THR A 330 -31.90 13.90 27.06
CA THR A 330 -33.22 14.58 27.12
C THR A 330 -34.25 13.96 26.19
N ASN A 331 -33.82 13.24 25.16
CA ASN A 331 -34.68 12.56 24.22
C ASN A 331 -33.99 11.34 23.59
N VAL A 332 -34.76 10.29 23.32
CA VAL A 332 -34.34 9.06 22.65
C VAL A 332 -35.45 8.66 21.68
N ASP A 333 -35.27 8.96 20.40
CA ASP A 333 -36.26 8.66 19.36
C ASP A 333 -35.75 7.56 18.42
N ALA A 334 -36.53 6.49 18.27
CA ALA A 334 -36.27 5.48 17.26
C ALA A 334 -36.75 5.98 15.89
N LEU A 335 -35.83 6.06 14.94
CA LEU A 335 -36.09 6.49 13.57
C LEU A 335 -36.55 5.30 12.72
N SER A 336 -37.23 5.59 11.61
CA SER A 336 -37.78 4.56 10.72
C SER A 336 -36.73 3.74 9.97
N ASP A 337 -35.48 4.21 9.95
CA ASP A 337 -34.33 3.52 9.35
C ASP A 337 -33.64 2.55 10.33
N GLY A 338 -34.13 2.45 11.57
CA GLY A 338 -33.55 1.61 12.62
C GLY A 338 -32.45 2.29 13.43
N CYS A 339 -32.19 3.58 13.20
CA CYS A 339 -31.27 4.36 14.02
C CYS A 339 -31.99 5.02 15.20
N ILE A 340 -31.20 5.43 16.19
CA ILE A 340 -31.64 6.14 17.39
C ILE A 340 -31.14 7.58 17.29
N GLU A 341 -32.04 8.55 17.42
CA GLU A 341 -31.73 9.96 17.60
C GLU A 341 -31.67 10.27 19.10
N LEU A 342 -30.48 10.66 19.57
CA LEU A 342 -30.20 10.97 20.97
C LEU A 342 -30.01 12.46 21.11
N THR A 343 -30.87 13.13 21.88
CA THR A 343 -30.69 14.56 22.19
C THR A 343 -30.07 14.71 23.58
N MET A 344 -28.86 15.27 23.63
CA MET A 344 -28.12 15.50 24.86
C MET A 344 -28.08 16.97 25.23
N ASN A 345 -28.35 17.28 26.50
CA ASN A 345 -28.14 18.60 27.07
C ASN A 345 -26.78 18.65 27.78
N TYR A 346 -25.94 19.60 27.38
CA TYR A 346 -24.60 19.75 27.96
C TYR A 346 -24.66 20.79 29.09
N PRO A 347 -24.15 20.47 30.29
CA PRO A 347 -24.00 21.50 31.30
C PRO A 347 -23.10 22.60 30.73
N SER A 348 -23.50 23.86 30.98
CA SER A 348 -22.61 25.00 30.83
C SER A 348 -21.32 24.65 31.57
N ILE A 349 -20.21 24.51 30.85
CA ILE A 349 -18.90 24.59 31.48
C ILE A 349 -18.84 26.02 32.00
N ASP A 350 -19.20 26.22 33.26
CA ASP A 350 -18.91 27.48 33.90
C ASP A 350 -17.41 27.67 33.72
N ASP A 351 -17.03 28.70 32.95
CA ASP A 351 -15.66 29.18 32.76
C ASP A 351 -15.13 29.75 34.09
N GLY A 352 -15.27 28.98 35.16
CA GLY A 352 -14.89 29.25 36.53
C GLY A 352 -13.39 29.42 36.57
N GLY A 353 -12.96 30.62 36.19
CA GLY A 353 -11.65 31.17 36.33
C GLY A 353 -11.31 31.25 37.82
N GLY A 354 -10.89 30.11 38.36
CA GLY A 354 -9.82 30.06 39.33
C GLY A 354 -8.58 29.58 38.59
N SER A 355 -7.85 30.50 37.96
CA SER A 355 -6.48 30.28 37.51
C SER A 355 -5.56 30.09 38.72
N GLY A 356 -5.71 28.98 39.43
CA GLY A 356 -4.69 28.42 40.30
C GLY A 356 -3.76 27.61 39.42
N GLY A 357 -2.76 28.26 38.82
CA GLY A 357 -1.73 27.55 38.06
C GLY A 357 -1.09 26.46 38.93
N PRO A 358 -0.69 25.31 38.35
CA PRO A 358 0.04 24.30 39.11
C PRO A 358 1.36 24.93 39.60
N GLY A 359 1.45 25.16 40.90
CA GLY A 359 2.69 25.53 41.56
C GLY A 359 3.75 24.49 41.22
N GLY A 360 4.82 24.92 40.54
CA GLY A 360 5.94 24.06 40.20
C GLY A 360 6.53 23.40 41.45
N PRO A 361 7.07 22.18 41.34
CA PRO A 361 7.69 21.51 42.48
C PRO A 361 8.92 22.29 42.92
N GLY A 362 8.82 22.90 44.10
CA GLY A 362 9.95 23.44 44.83
C GLY A 362 10.88 22.31 45.22
N ALA A 363 12.13 22.41 44.76
CA ALA A 363 13.23 21.60 45.23
C ALA A 363 13.43 21.84 46.74
N GLY A 364 13.33 20.78 47.54
CA GLY A 364 13.52 20.85 48.97
C GLY A 364 13.80 19.49 49.60
N GLY A 365 15.09 19.19 49.75
CA GLY A 365 15.64 18.67 51.01
C GLY A 365 15.22 17.29 51.49
N THR A 366 16.12 16.33 51.28
CA THR A 366 16.29 15.10 52.06
C THR A 366 16.14 15.30 53.58
N GLY A 367 15.36 14.44 54.22
CA GLY A 367 15.30 14.32 55.68
C GLY A 367 14.61 13.04 56.11
N ALA A 368 15.38 12.08 56.60
CA ALA A 368 14.96 10.78 57.10
C ALA A 368 14.10 10.86 58.36
N GLY A 369 13.29 9.84 58.62
CA GLY A 369 12.99 9.45 60.01
C GLY A 369 11.62 8.83 60.28
N VAL A 370 11.62 7.50 60.41
CA VAL A 370 11.04 6.69 61.51
C VAL A 370 9.53 6.75 61.80
N ALA A 371 8.99 5.53 61.95
CA ALA A 371 7.68 5.15 62.44
C ALA A 371 7.26 5.81 63.78
N ASP A 372 5.95 5.95 64.03
CA ASP A 372 5.35 5.20 65.14
C ASP A 372 3.81 5.20 65.11
N VAL A 373 3.29 4.18 65.77
CA VAL A 373 1.88 3.84 66.01
C VAL A 373 1.37 4.55 67.27
N GLY A 374 0.11 4.99 67.23
CA GLY A 374 -0.78 4.83 68.39
C GLY A 374 -1.37 6.11 69.01
N GLY A 375 -2.66 6.00 69.39
CA GLY A 375 -3.10 6.51 70.69
C GLY A 375 -4.21 7.57 70.69
N ALA A 376 -5.45 7.10 70.64
CA ALA A 376 -6.55 7.39 71.58
C ALA A 376 -6.88 8.84 72.01
N GLY A 377 -8.20 9.12 71.94
CA GLY A 377 -8.94 9.68 73.08
C GLY A 377 -9.61 11.03 72.82
N GLY A 378 -10.94 11.09 72.95
CA GLY A 378 -11.65 12.35 73.17
C GLY A 378 -13.08 12.43 72.63
N GLU A 379 -14.00 11.67 73.22
CA GLU A 379 -15.41 12.08 73.40
C GLU A 379 -15.50 13.13 74.54
N PRO A 380 -16.65 13.78 74.87
CA PRO A 380 -17.94 13.88 74.16
C PRO A 380 -18.58 15.31 74.22
N ALA A 381 -19.87 15.35 73.85
CA ALA A 381 -20.95 16.29 74.22
C ALA A 381 -21.25 17.40 73.18
N GLY A 382 -22.51 17.60 72.76
CA GLY A 382 -23.78 16.99 73.13
C GLY A 382 -24.94 17.85 72.61
N GLY A 383 -26.10 17.22 72.38
CA GLY A 383 -27.45 17.84 72.33
C GLY A 383 -27.72 18.76 71.14
N THR A 384 -28.90 18.87 70.52
CA THR A 384 -30.31 18.52 70.85
C THR A 384 -31.07 18.84 69.55
N SER A 385 -31.76 17.89 68.92
CA SER A 385 -33.24 17.68 68.97
C SER A 385 -34.13 18.88 68.59
N GLY A 386 -35.04 18.67 67.62
CA GLY A 386 -36.36 19.33 67.56
C GLY A 386 -36.69 19.94 66.19
N THR A 387 -37.27 19.20 65.24
CA THR A 387 -38.72 18.99 65.00
C THR A 387 -39.53 20.23 64.58
N GLY A 388 -40.02 20.19 63.33
CA GLY A 388 -41.45 20.24 62.97
C GLY A 388 -42.17 21.59 63.01
N GLY A 389 -42.93 21.90 61.95
CA GLY A 389 -43.96 22.93 62.03
C GLY A 389 -44.43 23.50 60.70
N THR A 390 -45.57 23.00 60.25
CA THR A 390 -46.38 23.38 59.09
C THR A 390 -47.03 24.77 59.15
N GLY A 391 -47.29 25.34 57.97
CA GLY A 391 -48.60 25.86 57.59
C GLY A 391 -48.86 27.37 57.68
N GLY A 392 -49.62 27.89 56.70
CA GLY A 392 -50.55 29.01 56.93
C GLY A 392 -50.51 30.15 55.92
N GLU A 393 -51.60 30.29 55.17
CA GLU A 393 -51.93 31.31 54.17
C GLU A 393 -52.31 32.70 54.74
N GLY A 394 -52.38 33.70 53.83
CA GLY A 394 -53.14 34.95 53.96
C GLY A 394 -52.32 36.13 54.51
N GLY A 395 -52.35 37.35 53.98
CA GLY A 395 -53.16 38.03 52.99
C GLY A 395 -52.98 39.56 53.21
N THR A 396 -53.04 40.33 52.13
CA THR A 396 -53.37 41.79 52.05
C THR A 396 -52.66 42.82 52.94
N GLY A 397 -52.16 43.91 52.33
CA GLY A 397 -52.09 45.20 53.03
C GLY A 397 -50.99 46.16 52.58
N THR A 398 -51.41 47.18 51.85
CA THR A 398 -50.69 48.39 51.42
C THR A 398 -50.07 49.23 52.55
N GLY A 399 -48.95 49.93 52.27
CA GLY A 399 -48.68 51.26 52.85
C GLY A 399 -47.23 51.63 53.15
N GLY A 400 -46.64 52.48 52.31
CA GLY A 400 -46.03 53.74 52.76
C GLY A 400 -44.62 53.78 53.41
N THR A 401 -43.69 54.32 52.62
CA THR A 401 -42.66 55.33 52.98
C THR A 401 -41.52 55.02 53.96
N GLY A 402 -40.30 55.18 53.45
CA GLY A 402 -39.22 55.91 54.12
C GLY A 402 -37.99 55.10 54.50
N GLY A 403 -36.81 55.55 54.06
CA GLY A 403 -35.54 55.21 54.71
C GLY A 403 -34.39 54.91 53.75
N GLU A 404 -33.59 55.94 53.44
CA GLU A 404 -32.24 55.81 52.93
C GLU A 404 -31.34 55.07 53.94
N GLY A 405 -30.42 54.25 53.44
CA GLY A 405 -29.37 53.62 54.24
C GLY A 405 -28.60 52.57 53.46
N GLY A 406 -27.48 52.96 52.85
CA GLY A 406 -26.61 52.06 52.09
C GLY A 406 -25.80 51.10 52.95
N THR A 407 -25.29 50.05 52.33
CA THR A 407 -23.89 49.57 52.38
C THR A 407 -23.79 48.28 51.55
N GLY A 408 -22.78 48.23 50.67
CA GLY A 408 -22.69 47.26 49.58
C GLY A 408 -22.36 45.84 50.01
N THR A 409 -23.09 44.89 49.42
CA THR A 409 -22.66 43.51 49.20
C THR A 409 -22.45 43.34 47.70
N GLY A 410 -21.19 43.42 47.27
CA GLY A 410 -20.79 43.15 45.89
C GLY A 410 -20.85 41.65 45.62
N GLY A 411 -22.06 41.10 45.51
CA GLY A 411 -22.29 39.81 44.90
C GLY A 411 -22.22 40.00 43.39
N GLY A 412 -21.07 39.73 42.79
CA GLY A 412 -20.96 39.64 41.34
C GLY A 412 -21.77 38.43 40.87
N GLY A 413 -23.06 38.65 40.60
CA GLY A 413 -23.86 37.74 39.80
C GLY A 413 -23.27 37.76 38.40
N GLY A 414 -22.32 36.86 38.13
CA GLY A 414 -22.00 36.51 36.76
C GLY A 414 -23.28 35.96 36.16
N ASP A 415 -23.82 36.63 35.14
CA ASP A 415 -24.88 36.04 34.34
C ASP A 415 -24.41 34.64 33.91
N PRO A 416 -25.22 33.59 34.11
CA PRO A 416 -24.85 32.26 33.67
C PRO A 416 -24.44 32.33 32.20
N GLY A 417 -23.28 31.75 31.88
CA GLY A 417 -22.80 31.70 30.51
C GLY A 417 -23.90 31.14 29.58
N PRO A 418 -23.89 31.50 28.29
CA PRO A 418 -24.89 31.00 27.36
C PRO A 418 -24.90 29.48 27.40
N ALA A 419 -26.04 28.89 27.78
CA ALA A 419 -26.22 27.45 27.76
C ALA A 419 -25.95 26.93 26.34
N TYR A 420 -25.11 25.89 26.23
CA TYR A 420 -24.91 25.24 24.94
C TYR A 420 -26.24 24.69 24.45
N PRO A 421 -26.60 24.89 23.17
CA PRO A 421 -27.82 24.29 22.64
C PRO A 421 -27.69 22.77 22.75
N ALA A 422 -28.81 22.12 23.06
CA ALA A 422 -28.90 20.66 23.03
C ALA A 422 -28.37 20.14 21.69
N GLN A 423 -27.57 19.08 21.73
CA GLN A 423 -27.01 18.49 20.52
C GLN A 423 -27.65 17.16 20.24
N THR A 424 -27.81 16.87 18.95
CA THR A 424 -28.28 15.58 18.46
C THR A 424 -27.11 14.69 18.11
N HIS A 425 -27.17 13.44 18.56
CA HIS A 425 -26.32 12.33 18.14
C HIS A 425 -27.18 11.27 17.46
N TYR A 426 -26.57 10.50 16.57
CA TYR A 426 -27.24 9.41 15.89
C TYR A 426 -26.48 8.11 16.16
N LEU A 427 -27.21 7.05 16.47
CA LEU A 427 -26.66 5.73 16.75
C LEU A 427 -27.51 4.65 16.07
N CYS A 428 -26.95 3.94 15.10
CA CYS A 428 -27.62 2.88 14.36
C CYS A 428 -27.26 1.52 14.95
N ILE A 429 -27.98 1.14 16.01
CA ILE A 429 -27.90 -0.15 16.70
C ILE A 429 -29.32 -0.64 17.01
N PRO A 430 -29.53 -1.94 17.29
CA PRO A 430 -30.83 -2.43 17.74
C PRO A 430 -31.25 -1.73 19.04
N LEU A 431 -32.50 -1.25 19.09
CA LEU A 431 -33.01 -0.49 20.23
C LEU A 431 -33.01 -1.32 21.51
N GLU A 432 -33.18 -2.65 21.41
CA GLU A 432 -33.12 -3.55 22.56
C GLU A 432 -31.74 -3.69 23.20
N ASP A 433 -30.69 -3.14 22.57
CA ASP A 433 -29.32 -3.15 23.09
C ASP A 433 -28.87 -1.77 23.60
N PHE A 434 -29.78 -0.77 23.64
CA PHE A 434 -29.49 0.55 24.17
C PHE A 434 -29.88 0.64 25.65
N PRO A 435 -28.93 0.66 26.62
CA PRO A 435 -29.24 0.48 28.04
C PRO A 435 -29.68 1.76 28.77
N PHE A 436 -29.62 2.92 28.11
CA PHE A 436 -29.87 4.21 28.74
C PHE A 436 -31.33 4.67 28.63
N SER A 437 -31.74 5.53 29.55
CA SER A 437 -33.05 6.16 29.59
C SER A 437 -32.96 7.68 29.56
N VAL A 438 -34.06 8.35 29.21
CA VAL A 438 -34.17 9.80 29.35
C VAL A 438 -33.97 10.19 30.82
N GLY A 439 -33.08 11.16 31.07
CA GLY A 439 -32.63 11.60 32.38
C GLY A 439 -31.27 11.05 32.81
N ASP A 440 -30.76 10.00 32.15
CA ASP A 440 -29.44 9.46 32.45
C ASP A 440 -28.36 10.48 32.07
N LYS A 441 -27.40 10.67 32.97
CA LYS A 441 -26.19 11.47 32.71
C LYS A 441 -25.14 10.55 32.13
N VAL A 442 -24.71 10.84 30.91
CA VAL A 442 -23.78 9.99 30.18
C VAL A 442 -22.54 10.74 29.72
N GLU A 443 -21.44 10.02 29.66
CA GLU A 443 -20.18 10.40 29.07
C GLU A 443 -20.08 9.72 27.69
N TRP A 444 -19.92 10.51 26.63
CA TRP A 444 -19.73 10.05 25.27
C TRP A 444 -18.26 10.22 24.87
N ARG A 445 -17.61 9.11 24.54
CA ARG A 445 -16.21 9.04 24.10
C ARG A 445 -16.15 8.43 22.72
N GLN A 446 -15.59 9.18 21.77
CA GLN A 446 -15.25 8.63 20.46
C GLN A 446 -13.72 8.53 20.35
N GLY A 447 -13.24 7.37 19.94
CA GLY A 447 -11.82 7.09 19.81
C GLY A 447 -11.51 6.29 18.55
N ILE A 448 -10.33 6.53 18.01
CA ILE A 448 -9.68 5.63 17.04
C ILE A 448 -8.46 5.10 17.76
N ASP A 449 -8.47 3.82 18.11
CA ASP A 449 -7.31 3.16 18.69
C ASP A 449 -6.88 1.97 17.83
N SER A 450 -5.89 1.21 18.28
CA SER A 450 -5.40 0.05 17.54
C SER A 450 -6.45 -1.06 17.35
N ARG A 451 -7.59 -0.99 18.03
CA ARG A 451 -8.71 -1.95 17.96
C ARG A 451 -9.75 -1.53 16.92
N GLY A 452 -9.67 -0.33 16.37
CA GLY A 452 -10.58 0.19 15.34
C GLY A 452 -11.26 1.50 15.75
N ASP A 453 -12.26 1.89 14.96
CA ASP A 453 -13.15 3.01 15.30
C ASP A 453 -14.10 2.53 16.40
N HIS A 454 -14.20 3.28 17.51
CA HIS A 454 -15.15 2.96 18.57
C HIS A 454 -15.83 4.18 19.16
N VAL A 455 -17.01 3.95 19.71
CA VAL A 455 -17.71 4.87 20.59
C VAL A 455 -18.06 4.15 21.89
N GLU A 456 -17.77 4.80 23.01
CA GLU A 456 -18.13 4.38 24.37
C GLU A 456 -19.11 5.41 24.95
N ILE A 457 -20.25 4.95 25.43
CA ILE A 457 -21.22 5.73 26.18
C ILE A 457 -21.30 5.12 27.57
N SER A 458 -21.08 5.89 28.64
CA SER A 458 -21.12 5.38 30.02
C SER A 458 -21.95 6.29 30.92
N ALA A 459 -22.75 5.72 31.82
CA ALA A 459 -23.51 6.49 32.80
C ALA A 459 -22.66 6.90 34.00
N PHE A 460 -22.94 8.06 34.60
CA PHE A 460 -22.21 8.56 35.77
C PHE A 460 -22.64 7.93 37.10
N ASP A 461 -23.90 7.53 37.18
CA ASP A 461 -24.59 7.13 38.40
C ASP A 461 -25.02 5.66 38.41
N SER A 462 -24.63 4.91 37.38
CA SER A 462 -24.84 3.47 37.26
C SER A 462 -23.66 2.79 36.57
N GLU A 463 -23.65 1.46 36.55
CA GLU A 463 -22.63 0.67 35.83
C GLU A 463 -22.97 0.50 34.34
N LYS A 464 -24.06 1.13 33.88
CA LYS A 464 -24.49 1.07 32.48
C LYS A 464 -23.42 1.64 31.56
N ARG A 465 -23.08 0.85 30.56
CA ARG A 465 -22.12 1.24 29.52
C ARG A 465 -22.51 0.62 28.19
N LEU A 466 -22.19 1.30 27.10
CA LEU A 466 -22.38 0.81 25.75
C LEU A 466 -21.12 1.08 24.95
N ASP A 467 -20.46 0.01 24.52
CA ASP A 467 -19.30 0.07 23.63
C ASP A 467 -19.73 -0.37 22.23
N VAL A 468 -19.50 0.45 21.22
CA VAL A 468 -19.75 0.12 19.81
C VAL A 468 -18.44 0.22 19.05
N TYR A 469 -18.02 -0.88 18.45
CA TYR A 469 -16.79 -0.98 17.69
C TYR A 469 -17.08 -1.27 16.22
N ARG A 470 -16.25 -0.72 15.32
CA ARG A 470 -16.29 -0.99 13.88
C ARG A 470 -14.95 -1.46 13.35
N ASN A 471 -15.02 -2.36 12.37
CA ASN A 471 -13.86 -2.93 11.69
C ASN A 471 -12.80 -3.49 12.67
N VAL A 472 -13.24 -4.10 13.78
CA VAL A 472 -12.35 -4.68 14.78
C VAL A 472 -11.72 -5.94 14.23
N VAL A 473 -10.44 -6.16 14.50
CA VAL A 473 -9.69 -7.34 14.03
C VAL A 473 -9.46 -8.37 15.13
N ASP A 474 -9.29 -7.88 16.37
CA ASP A 474 -9.22 -8.63 17.62
C ASP A 474 -9.66 -7.67 18.74
N LEU A 475 -10.42 -8.17 19.70
CA LEU A 475 -10.85 -7.40 20.86
C LEU A 475 -10.56 -8.19 22.14
N GLN A 476 -9.80 -7.56 23.03
CA GLN A 476 -9.57 -8.06 24.37
C GLN A 476 -10.09 -7.03 25.38
N LEU A 477 -11.18 -7.38 26.05
CA LEU A 477 -11.76 -6.66 27.17
C LEU A 477 -11.72 -7.56 28.42
N ALA A 478 -11.82 -6.97 29.61
CA ALA A 478 -11.74 -7.74 30.84
C ALA A 478 -12.82 -8.84 30.90
N GLY A 479 -12.40 -10.10 30.74
CA GLY A 479 -13.30 -11.26 30.75
C GLY A 479 -13.93 -11.63 29.40
N LEU A 480 -13.63 -10.88 28.33
CA LEU A 480 -14.14 -11.14 26.98
C LEU A 480 -13.01 -11.03 25.94
N THR A 481 -12.74 -12.13 25.26
CA THR A 481 -11.85 -12.17 24.09
C THR A 481 -12.69 -12.44 22.86
N ALA A 482 -12.59 -11.62 21.82
CA ALA A 482 -13.28 -11.80 20.56
C ALA A 482 -12.28 -11.86 19.40
N SER A 483 -12.16 -13.02 18.77
CA SER A 483 -11.34 -13.23 17.57
C SER A 483 -12.21 -13.59 16.38
N ILE A 484 -11.81 -13.20 15.18
CA ILE A 484 -12.62 -13.41 13.98
C ILE A 484 -12.15 -14.66 13.24
N GLU A 485 -13.08 -15.56 12.96
CA GLU A 485 -12.86 -16.82 12.28
C GLU A 485 -13.62 -16.84 10.95
N ALA A 486 -12.95 -17.19 9.85
CA ALA A 486 -13.61 -17.34 8.57
C ALA A 486 -14.53 -18.56 8.59
N THR A 487 -15.79 -18.38 8.19
CA THR A 487 -16.79 -19.46 8.17
C THR A 487 -16.98 -20.09 6.79
N GLY A 488 -16.44 -19.46 5.75
CA GLY A 488 -16.54 -19.90 4.36
C GLY A 488 -15.27 -19.63 3.53
N CYS A 489 -15.27 -20.16 2.31
CA CYS A 489 -14.19 -19.94 1.32
C CYS A 489 -14.69 -19.26 0.04
N GLU A 490 -16.00 -19.09 -0.11
CA GLU A 490 -16.61 -18.47 -1.29
C GLU A 490 -16.84 -16.99 -0.99
N GLY A 491 -16.16 -16.13 -1.75
CA GLY A 491 -16.17 -14.69 -1.50
C GLY A 491 -17.16 -13.96 -2.42
N ASP A 492 -17.92 -13.06 -1.85
CA ASP A 492 -18.76 -12.09 -2.55
C ASP A 492 -17.94 -10.93 -3.07
N ARG A 493 -18.17 -10.56 -4.32
CA ARG A 493 -17.53 -9.39 -4.93
C ARG A 493 -18.34 -8.13 -4.63
N LEU A 494 -17.72 -7.20 -3.89
CA LEU A 494 -18.29 -5.88 -3.62
C LEU A 494 -18.30 -5.00 -4.88
N GLY A 495 -19.15 -3.97 -4.90
CA GLY A 495 -19.24 -3.01 -6.01
C GLY A 495 -17.94 -2.29 -6.33
N CYS A 496 -17.08 -2.06 -5.32
CA CYS A 496 -15.74 -1.48 -5.48
C CYS A 496 -14.69 -2.48 -6.01
N GLY A 497 -15.04 -3.77 -6.05
CA GLY A 497 -14.21 -4.86 -6.59
C GLY A 497 -13.41 -5.66 -5.57
N ALA A 498 -13.53 -5.37 -4.27
CA ALA A 498 -13.02 -6.25 -3.21
C ALA A 498 -13.81 -7.58 -3.15
N PHE A 499 -13.18 -8.61 -2.59
CA PHE A 499 -13.79 -9.92 -2.37
C PHE A 499 -13.85 -10.19 -0.87
N VAL A 500 -15.04 -10.47 -0.35
CA VAL A 500 -15.29 -10.69 1.08
C VAL A 500 -15.99 -12.02 1.30
N THR A 501 -15.63 -12.76 2.34
CA THR A 501 -16.40 -13.93 2.80
C THR A 501 -16.99 -13.63 4.16
N ASP A 502 -18.11 -14.28 4.49
CA ASP A 502 -18.65 -14.24 5.84
C ASP A 502 -17.61 -14.75 6.86
N ALA A 503 -17.65 -14.17 8.05
CA ALA A 503 -16.90 -14.59 9.20
C ALA A 503 -17.82 -14.73 10.42
N ALA A 504 -17.34 -15.43 11.44
CA ALA A 504 -17.93 -15.46 12.76
C ALA A 504 -16.95 -14.87 13.77
N VAL A 505 -17.49 -14.36 14.87
CA VAL A 505 -16.72 -13.89 16.01
C VAL A 505 -16.71 -14.98 17.06
N ALA A 506 -15.54 -15.53 17.34
CA ALA A 506 -15.31 -16.43 18.46
C ALA A 506 -15.19 -15.59 19.74
N VAL A 507 -16.24 -15.60 20.55
CA VAL A 507 -16.31 -14.88 21.83
C VAL A 507 -16.02 -15.87 22.96
N GLN A 508 -14.96 -15.59 23.73
CA GLN A 508 -14.56 -16.40 24.88
C GLN A 508 -14.99 -15.72 26.19
N THR A 509 -15.83 -16.41 26.97
CA THR A 509 -16.37 -15.93 28.25
C THR A 509 -16.33 -17.06 29.28
N GLY A 510 -15.72 -16.83 30.45
CA GLY A 510 -15.62 -17.87 31.49
C GLY A 510 -14.90 -19.15 31.05
N GLY A 511 -14.02 -19.06 30.05
CA GLY A 511 -13.28 -20.19 29.48
C GLY A 511 -14.02 -20.97 28.37
N ALA A 512 -15.29 -20.69 28.11
CA ALA A 512 -16.04 -21.25 26.98
C ALA A 512 -15.95 -20.33 25.76
N THR A 513 -15.76 -20.90 24.58
CA THR A 513 -15.78 -20.17 23.29
C THR A 513 -17.10 -20.41 22.57
N THR A 514 -17.76 -19.32 22.19
CA THR A 514 -19.01 -19.33 21.41
C THR A 514 -18.77 -18.63 20.09
N LEU A 515 -19.13 -19.25 18.97
CA LEU A 515 -19.09 -18.63 17.65
C LEU A 515 -20.39 -17.87 17.40
N LEU A 516 -20.28 -16.58 17.10
CA LEU A 516 -21.40 -15.68 16.81
C LEU A 516 -21.29 -15.18 15.37
N GLY A 517 -22.30 -15.44 14.54
CA GLY A 517 -22.41 -14.86 13.21
C GLY A 517 -23.06 -13.47 13.23
N PRO A 518 -23.15 -12.79 12.07
CA PRO A 518 -23.84 -11.51 11.96
C PRO A 518 -25.29 -11.55 12.50
N GLY A 519 -25.61 -10.64 13.42
CA GLY A 519 -26.91 -10.54 14.09
C GLY A 519 -27.03 -11.37 15.38
N ASP A 520 -26.16 -12.35 15.60
CA ASP A 520 -26.17 -13.16 16.82
C ASP A 520 -25.77 -12.33 18.04
N ALA A 521 -26.32 -12.71 19.20
CA ALA A 521 -26.00 -12.10 20.48
C ALA A 521 -25.67 -13.16 21.54
N LEU A 522 -24.78 -12.80 22.46
CA LEU A 522 -24.40 -13.59 23.63
C LEU A 522 -24.71 -12.79 24.89
N GLU A 523 -25.50 -13.38 25.78
CA GLU A 523 -25.81 -12.82 27.09
C GLU A 523 -24.83 -13.35 28.15
N GLY A 524 -24.16 -12.43 28.81
CA GLY A 524 -23.37 -12.67 30.02
C GLY A 524 -24.11 -12.21 31.27
N PRO A 525 -23.53 -12.39 32.47
CA PRO A 525 -24.15 -11.96 33.72
C PRO A 525 -24.40 -10.44 33.79
N ASP A 526 -23.42 -9.66 33.30
CA ASP A 526 -23.39 -8.19 33.42
C ASP A 526 -23.20 -7.50 32.07
N PHE A 527 -23.33 -8.25 30.97
CA PHE A 527 -23.17 -7.69 29.62
C PHE A 527 -23.97 -8.47 28.58
N ARG A 528 -24.23 -7.84 27.44
CA ARG A 528 -24.74 -8.45 26.22
C ARG A 528 -23.84 -8.05 25.06
N VAL A 529 -23.29 -9.02 24.35
CA VAL A 529 -22.51 -8.78 23.12
C VAL A 529 -23.35 -9.12 21.91
N ARG A 530 -23.39 -8.25 20.91
CA ARG A 530 -23.95 -8.54 19.59
C ARG A 530 -22.91 -8.35 18.51
N VAL A 531 -22.92 -9.27 17.55
CA VAL A 531 -22.14 -9.14 16.31
C VAL A 531 -22.98 -8.42 15.27
N GLY A 532 -22.44 -7.32 14.76
CA GLY A 532 -22.99 -6.64 13.60
C GLY A 532 -22.55 -7.34 12.32
N ARG A 533 -21.78 -6.66 11.49
CA ARG A 533 -21.12 -7.22 10.31
C ARG A 533 -19.90 -8.03 10.78
N ALA A 534 -19.66 -9.19 10.18
CA ALA A 534 -18.44 -9.96 10.41
C ALA A 534 -18.00 -10.59 9.08
N GLU A 535 -16.89 -10.10 8.54
CA GLU A 535 -16.44 -10.41 7.18
C GLU A 535 -14.92 -10.58 7.15
N ARG A 536 -14.42 -11.38 6.19
CA ARG A 536 -13.00 -11.45 5.85
C ARG A 536 -12.78 -11.01 4.41
N VAL A 537 -11.97 -9.98 4.24
CA VAL A 537 -11.51 -9.50 2.95
C VAL A 537 -10.44 -10.46 2.42
N LEU A 538 -10.78 -11.21 1.37
CA LEU A 538 -9.87 -12.11 0.66
C LEU A 538 -8.97 -11.33 -0.29
N ALA A 539 -9.53 -10.28 -0.90
CA ALA A 539 -8.79 -9.37 -1.77
C ALA A 539 -9.32 -7.94 -1.69
N GLY A 540 -8.44 -6.98 -1.43
CA GLY A 540 -8.79 -5.57 -1.21
C GLY A 540 -8.32 -4.65 -2.34
N ARG A 541 -9.05 -3.55 -2.58
CA ARG A 541 -8.70 -2.52 -3.59
C ARG A 541 -8.75 -1.13 -2.98
N ASP A 542 -7.85 -0.25 -3.40
CA ASP A 542 -7.78 1.15 -2.93
C ASP A 542 -9.05 1.95 -3.23
N ALA A 543 -9.82 1.54 -4.24
CA ALA A 543 -11.10 2.14 -4.59
C ALA A 543 -12.24 1.79 -3.60
N CYS A 544 -12.01 0.88 -2.67
CA CYS A 544 -12.95 0.51 -1.62
C CYS A 544 -12.77 1.37 -0.36
N ASP A 545 -13.76 1.36 0.53
CA ASP A 545 -13.65 1.98 1.86
C ASP A 545 -12.46 1.37 2.64
N ALA A 546 -11.89 2.13 3.59
CA ALA A 546 -10.66 1.75 4.30
C ALA A 546 -10.67 0.32 4.88
N GLY A 547 -11.82 -0.16 5.38
CA GLY A 547 -11.98 -1.53 5.90
C GLY A 547 -11.87 -2.64 4.84
N TYR A 548 -11.96 -2.30 3.56
CA TYR A 548 -11.93 -3.21 2.41
C TYR A 548 -10.69 -3.04 1.51
N GLN A 549 -9.76 -2.16 1.89
CA GLN A 549 -8.53 -1.92 1.12
C GLN A 549 -7.49 -3.00 1.37
N THR A 550 -7.43 -3.55 2.58
CA THR A 550 -6.44 -4.56 2.98
C THR A 550 -7.12 -5.90 3.26
N PRO A 551 -6.51 -7.03 2.83
CA PRO A 551 -7.00 -8.34 3.21
C PRO A 551 -6.90 -8.53 4.72
N ASN A 552 -8.04 -8.61 5.38
CA ASN A 552 -8.13 -8.76 6.82
C ASN A 552 -9.50 -9.34 7.21
N ALA A 553 -9.58 -9.93 8.39
CA ALA A 553 -10.85 -10.26 9.03
C ALA A 553 -11.27 -9.08 9.91
N SER A 554 -12.52 -8.64 9.78
CA SER A 554 -13.04 -7.53 10.57
C SER A 554 -14.49 -7.73 10.96
N ALA A 555 -14.86 -7.24 12.14
CA ALA A 555 -16.21 -7.31 12.65
C ALA A 555 -16.63 -6.01 13.33
N ASP A 556 -17.92 -5.73 13.29
CA ASP A 556 -18.56 -4.68 14.07
C ASP A 556 -19.14 -5.35 15.34
N LEU A 557 -18.85 -4.80 16.51
CA LEU A 557 -19.25 -5.36 17.81
C LEU A 557 -20.01 -4.32 18.62
N LEU A 558 -21.06 -4.77 19.30
CA LEU A 558 -21.85 -3.97 20.23
C LEU A 558 -21.81 -4.68 21.58
N ILE A 559 -21.44 -3.96 22.64
CA ILE A 559 -21.37 -4.50 24.00
C ILE A 559 -22.14 -3.57 24.93
N ALA A 560 -23.30 -4.02 25.41
CA ALA A 560 -24.08 -3.32 26.41
C ALA A 560 -23.79 -3.93 27.79
N TYR A 561 -23.60 -3.09 28.80
CA TYR A 561 -23.49 -3.44 30.21
C TYR A 561 -24.69 -2.81 30.93
N GLU A 562 -25.34 -3.57 31.80
CA GLU A 562 -26.55 -3.16 32.53
C GLU A 562 -26.32 -2.96 34.03
#